data_AF-A0A418N5L0-F1
#
_entry.id   AF-A0A418N5L0-F1
#
_cell.length_a   1.000
_cell.length_b   1.000
_cell.length_c   1.000
_cell.angle_alpha   90.00
_cell.angle_beta   90.00
_cell.angle_gamma   90.00
#
_symmetry.space_group_name_H-M   'P 1'
#
loop_
_entity.id
_entity.type
_entity.pdbx_description
1 polymer ?
#
loop_
_entity_poly.entity_id
_entity_poly.type
_entity_poly.pdbx_seq_one_letter_code
_entity_poly.pdbx_strand_id
1 'polypeptide(L)'
;MLSCSNDDDSVSDSDRGNALLGQWEYQAIMTDGAVDVNGDGTVNIDLFNTQEIRQCIKDNLTFFTERGEGEKGDYSINDNGLACEEDGQFTNIEEDRYELINNSIIRFDVRNEMRIIKMTKSEMTIETNDNLGDEDVVVTITYRKN
;
A
#
# COMPACT_ATOMS: atom_id res chain seq x y z
N MET A 1 37.25 12.46 -13.31
CA MET A 1 36.17 12.29 -12.31
C MET A 1 35.15 13.38 -12.55
N LEU A 2 33.96 13.04 -13.05
CA LEU A 2 32.73 13.83 -12.97
C LEU A 2 31.64 13.09 -13.76
N SER A 3 30.82 12.32 -13.07
CA SER A 3 29.45 12.01 -13.46
C SER A 3 28.77 11.30 -12.29
N CYS A 4 28.32 12.08 -11.31
CA CYS A 4 27.19 11.65 -10.49
C CYS A 4 25.98 11.72 -11.41
N SER A 5 25.59 10.59 -12.01
CA SER A 5 24.25 10.43 -12.54
C SER A 5 23.31 10.47 -11.35
N ASN A 6 22.73 11.65 -11.11
CA ASN A 6 21.53 11.75 -10.29
C ASN A 6 20.43 11.05 -11.08
N ASP A 7 20.30 9.74 -10.88
CA ASP A 7 19.03 9.05 -11.14
C ASP A 7 18.06 9.53 -10.07
N ASP A 8 17.56 10.76 -10.24
CA ASP A 8 16.55 11.36 -9.39
C ASP A 8 15.20 10.75 -9.79
N ASP A 9 15.06 9.45 -9.49
CA ASP A 9 13.81 8.70 -9.67
C ASP A 9 12.73 9.14 -8.66
N SER A 10 13.08 10.06 -7.75
CA SER A 10 12.17 10.68 -6.81
C SER A 10 11.08 11.47 -7.53
N VAL A 11 9.85 11.36 -7.01
CA VAL A 11 8.71 12.12 -7.53
C VAL A 11 8.54 13.38 -6.69
N SER A 12 8.54 14.54 -7.34
CA SER A 12 8.28 15.81 -6.67
C SER A 12 6.87 15.84 -6.10
N ASP A 13 6.65 16.57 -5.00
CA ASP A 13 5.34 16.61 -4.35
C ASP A 13 4.22 17.04 -5.30
N SER A 14 4.47 17.98 -6.22
CA SER A 14 3.47 18.41 -7.21
C SER A 14 3.09 17.33 -8.22
N ASP A 15 3.98 16.35 -8.47
CA ASP A 15 3.77 15.29 -9.47
C ASP A 15 3.17 14.02 -8.86
N ARG A 16 3.09 13.92 -7.53
CA ARG A 16 2.60 12.72 -6.82
C ARG A 16 1.17 12.33 -7.19
N GLY A 17 0.30 13.29 -7.48
CA GLY A 17 -1.06 13.00 -7.94
C GLY A 17 -1.07 12.14 -9.19
N ASN A 18 -0.26 12.51 -10.19
CA ASN A 18 -0.12 11.74 -11.43
C ASN A 18 0.66 10.43 -11.21
N ALA A 19 1.72 10.48 -10.40
CA ALA A 19 2.55 9.30 -10.13
C ALA A 19 1.81 8.23 -9.32
N LEU A 20 0.81 8.60 -8.51
CA LEU A 20 -0.04 7.67 -7.77
C LEU A 20 -0.90 6.81 -8.70
N LEU A 21 -1.37 7.36 -9.82
CA LEU A 21 -2.32 6.68 -10.73
C LEU A 21 -1.74 5.42 -11.37
N GLY A 22 -2.53 4.35 -11.44
CA GLY A 22 -2.16 3.08 -12.07
C GLY A 22 -2.17 1.91 -11.09
N GLN A 23 -1.49 0.84 -11.48
CA GLN A 23 -1.44 -0.42 -10.74
C GLN A 23 -0.17 -0.52 -9.88
N TRP A 24 -0.35 -1.06 -8.67
CA TRP A 24 0.69 -1.23 -7.67
C TRP A 24 0.65 -2.65 -7.10
N GLU A 25 1.81 -3.29 -7.09
CA GLU A 25 2.04 -4.61 -6.53
C GLU A 25 2.62 -4.49 -5.13
N TYR A 26 2.13 -5.30 -4.20
CA TYR A 26 2.72 -5.41 -2.87
C TYR A 26 4.19 -5.90 -2.95
N GLN A 27 5.07 -5.33 -2.11
CA GLN A 27 6.48 -5.79 -2.00
C GLN A 27 6.86 -6.14 -0.56
N ALA A 28 6.54 -5.27 0.39
CA ALA A 28 6.92 -5.45 1.79
C ALA A 28 5.95 -4.75 2.73
N ILE A 29 5.89 -5.23 3.97
CA ILE A 29 5.13 -4.61 5.05
C ILE A 29 5.89 -4.77 6.35
N MET A 30 5.83 -3.73 7.17
CA MET A 30 6.44 -3.68 8.49
C MET A 30 5.46 -3.04 9.47
N THR A 31 5.60 -3.36 10.75
CA THR A 31 4.87 -2.71 11.85
C THR A 31 5.86 -2.02 12.78
N ASP A 32 5.44 -0.97 13.46
CA ASP A 32 6.25 -0.27 14.47
C ASP A 32 6.40 -1.05 15.79
N GLY A 33 5.51 -2.01 16.04
CA GLY A 33 5.53 -2.96 17.15
C GLY A 33 5.63 -4.43 16.72
N ALA A 34 5.96 -5.30 17.67
CA ALA A 34 5.85 -6.74 17.49
C ALA A 34 4.39 -7.15 17.72
N VAL A 35 3.75 -7.80 16.74
CA VAL A 35 2.35 -8.24 16.88
C VAL A 35 2.24 -9.74 16.66
N ASP A 36 1.46 -10.43 17.50
CA ASP A 36 1.04 -11.82 17.29
C ASP A 36 -0.23 -11.82 16.43
N VAL A 37 -0.04 -11.89 15.12
CA VAL A 37 -1.13 -11.75 14.14
C VAL A 37 -1.96 -13.04 14.04
N ASN A 38 -1.36 -14.22 14.27
CA ASN A 38 -2.03 -15.52 14.11
C ASN A 38 -2.58 -16.11 15.44
N GLY A 39 -2.23 -15.53 16.59
CA GLY A 39 -2.71 -15.93 17.91
C GLY A 39 -2.05 -17.18 18.48
N ASP A 40 -0.84 -17.54 18.02
CA ASP A 40 -0.10 -18.73 18.49
C ASP A 40 0.75 -18.48 19.75
N GLY A 41 0.76 -17.24 20.25
CA GLY A 41 1.53 -16.82 21.41
C GLY A 41 2.95 -16.38 21.09
N THR A 42 3.33 -16.31 19.81
CA THR A 42 4.64 -15.84 19.35
C THR A 42 4.51 -14.48 18.69
N VAL A 43 5.06 -13.45 19.33
CA VAL A 43 5.17 -12.12 18.72
C VAL A 43 6.22 -12.14 17.62
N ASN A 44 5.84 -11.82 16.39
CA ASN A 44 6.76 -11.75 15.27
C ASN A 44 7.30 -10.32 15.13
N ILE A 45 8.54 -10.08 15.56
CA ILE A 45 9.30 -8.87 15.17
C ILE A 45 9.81 -9.12 13.76
N ASP A 46 9.15 -8.54 12.76
CA ASP A 46 9.51 -8.73 11.37
C ASP A 46 10.79 -7.98 11.00
N LEU A 47 11.94 -8.61 11.24
CA LEU A 47 13.24 -8.19 10.71
C LEU A 47 13.55 -8.80 9.33
N PHE A 48 12.67 -9.66 8.77
CA PHE A 48 13.00 -10.53 7.63
C PHE A 48 11.90 -10.68 6.56
N ASN A 49 10.90 -9.80 6.51
CA ASN A 49 9.74 -9.85 5.60
C ASN A 49 8.89 -11.14 5.72
N THR A 50 8.88 -11.78 6.89
CA THR A 50 8.11 -13.00 7.15
C THR A 50 6.81 -12.72 7.89
N GLN A 51 6.19 -11.56 7.68
CA GLN A 51 4.83 -11.36 8.20
C GLN A 51 3.95 -12.56 7.84
N GLU A 52 3.24 -13.06 8.84
CA GLU A 52 2.19 -14.07 8.74
C GLU A 52 0.95 -13.57 7.99
N ILE A 53 1.08 -12.46 7.27
CA ILE A 53 0.12 -12.04 6.26
C ILE A 53 0.03 -13.15 5.22
N ARG A 54 -1.21 -13.59 5.00
CA ARG A 54 -1.53 -14.64 4.04
C ARG A 54 -0.92 -14.31 2.68
N GLN A 55 -0.32 -15.31 2.03
CA GLN A 55 0.36 -15.12 0.74
C GLN A 55 -0.57 -14.56 -0.34
N CYS A 56 -1.87 -14.86 -0.29
CA CYS A 56 -2.87 -14.28 -1.16
C CYS A 56 -2.97 -12.74 -1.03
N ILE A 57 -2.85 -12.18 0.19
CA ILE A 57 -2.87 -10.72 0.40
C ILE A 57 -1.64 -10.07 -0.23
N LYS A 58 -0.49 -10.76 -0.15
CA LYS A 58 0.77 -10.31 -0.76
C LYS A 58 0.74 -10.37 -2.30
N ASP A 59 -0.19 -11.13 -2.86
CA ASP A 59 -0.39 -11.25 -4.30
C ASP A 59 -1.28 -10.13 -4.86
N ASN A 60 -2.06 -9.46 -4.00
CA ASN A 60 -3.04 -8.47 -4.43
C ASN A 60 -2.45 -7.30 -5.23
N LEU A 61 -3.26 -6.82 -6.18
CA LEU A 61 -3.00 -5.63 -6.98
C LEU A 61 -3.84 -4.46 -6.45
N THR A 62 -3.17 -3.35 -6.17
CA THR A 62 -3.79 -2.10 -5.74
C THR A 62 -3.90 -1.14 -6.92
N PHE A 63 -5.04 -0.52 -7.12
CA PHE A 63 -5.31 0.40 -8.22
C PHE A 63 -5.70 1.78 -7.70
N PHE A 64 -5.12 2.81 -8.29
CA PHE A 64 -5.56 4.20 -8.12
C PHE A 64 -5.91 4.76 -9.50
N THR A 65 -7.15 5.25 -9.65
CA THR A 65 -7.62 5.81 -10.92
C THR A 65 -8.26 7.17 -10.71
N GLU A 66 -8.18 8.02 -11.71
CA GLU A 66 -8.87 9.31 -11.73
C GLU A 66 -10.26 9.16 -12.33
N ARG A 67 -11.21 9.98 -11.87
CA ARG A 67 -12.60 9.98 -12.40
C ARG A 67 -12.99 11.25 -13.14
N GLY A 68 -12.20 12.31 -12.99
CA GLY A 68 -12.45 13.61 -13.60
C GLY A 68 -12.25 14.76 -12.63
N GLU A 69 -12.27 15.99 -13.16
CA GLU A 69 -12.05 17.20 -12.38
C GLU A 69 -13.18 17.39 -11.34
N GLY A 70 -12.80 17.53 -10.07
CA GLY A 70 -13.73 17.72 -8.95
C GLY A 70 -14.36 16.43 -8.39
N GLU A 71 -14.02 15.26 -8.95
CA GLU A 71 -14.45 13.97 -8.40
C GLU A 71 -13.32 13.31 -7.59
N LYS A 72 -13.71 12.53 -6.57
CA LYS A 72 -12.77 11.64 -5.87
C LYS A 72 -12.29 10.55 -6.82
N GLY A 73 -11.03 10.17 -6.68
CA GLY A 73 -10.45 9.05 -7.44
C GLY A 73 -11.00 7.71 -6.97
N ASP A 74 -10.79 6.69 -7.79
CA ASP A 74 -11.20 5.31 -7.50
C ASP A 74 -10.04 4.46 -7.02
N TYR A 75 -10.28 3.79 -5.90
CA TYR A 75 -9.38 2.87 -5.27
C TYR A 75 -9.96 1.46 -5.33
N SER A 76 -9.13 0.48 -5.68
CA SER A 76 -9.53 -0.92 -5.54
C SER A 76 -8.35 -1.83 -5.24
N ILE A 77 -8.65 -2.96 -4.59
CA ILE A 77 -7.73 -4.08 -4.42
C ILE A 77 -8.34 -5.30 -5.10
N ASN A 78 -7.57 -5.96 -5.95
CA ASN A 78 -7.99 -7.20 -6.61
C ASN A 78 -7.00 -8.34 -6.32
N ASP A 79 -7.48 -9.59 -6.27
CA ASP A 79 -6.61 -10.77 -6.22
C ASP A 79 -5.80 -10.90 -7.53
N ASN A 80 -4.58 -11.45 -7.45
CA ASN A 80 -3.71 -11.65 -8.62
C ASN A 80 -3.39 -13.13 -8.91
N GLY A 81 -4.35 -14.02 -8.68
CA GLY A 81 -4.20 -15.45 -8.95
C GLY A 81 -4.07 -16.32 -7.70
N LEU A 82 -3.78 -15.75 -6.53
CA LEU A 82 -3.95 -16.42 -5.24
C LEU A 82 -5.13 -15.81 -4.48
N ALA A 83 -6.25 -16.52 -4.44
CA ALA A 83 -7.44 -16.08 -3.69
C ALA A 83 -7.24 -16.25 -2.17
N CYS A 84 -7.69 -15.27 -1.39
CA CYS A 84 -7.73 -15.37 0.08
C CYS A 84 -8.98 -16.05 0.63
N GLU A 85 -10.06 -16.01 -0.14
CA GLU A 85 -11.38 -16.57 0.17
C GLU A 85 -11.69 -17.73 -0.79
N GLU A 86 -12.69 -18.55 -0.48
CA GLU A 86 -13.13 -19.64 -1.38
C GLU A 86 -13.78 -19.15 -2.69
N ASP A 87 -14.06 -17.85 -2.79
CA ASP A 87 -14.87 -17.22 -3.84
C ASP A 87 -14.18 -17.09 -5.22
N GLY A 88 -12.98 -17.65 -5.37
CA GLY A 88 -12.26 -17.78 -6.64
C GLY A 88 -11.15 -16.74 -6.83
N GLN A 89 -10.26 -17.00 -7.78
CA GLN A 89 -9.13 -16.11 -8.10
C GLN A 89 -9.60 -14.92 -8.94
N PHE A 90 -8.85 -13.81 -8.90
CA PHE A 90 -9.10 -12.58 -9.66
C PHE A 90 -10.39 -11.84 -9.27
N THR A 91 -10.75 -11.91 -7.98
CA THR A 91 -11.91 -11.17 -7.46
C THR A 91 -11.54 -9.77 -7.03
N ASN A 92 -12.54 -8.89 -6.99
CA ASN A 92 -12.41 -7.59 -6.33
C ASN A 92 -12.57 -7.82 -4.82
N ILE A 93 -11.56 -7.42 -4.06
CA ILE A 93 -11.47 -7.58 -2.61
C ILE A 93 -12.01 -6.36 -1.91
N GLU A 94 -11.68 -5.17 -2.44
CA GLU A 94 -12.04 -3.90 -1.84
C GLU A 94 -12.24 -2.84 -2.92
N GLU A 95 -13.24 -1.99 -2.73
CA GLU A 95 -13.44 -0.75 -3.49
C GLU A 95 -13.64 0.41 -2.51
N ASP A 96 -13.00 1.54 -2.79
CA ASP A 96 -13.19 2.78 -2.05
C ASP A 96 -13.03 4.00 -2.98
N ARG A 97 -13.38 5.18 -2.50
CA ARG A 97 -13.05 6.46 -3.13
C ARG A 97 -11.93 7.12 -2.36
N TYR A 98 -11.05 7.82 -3.06
CA TYR A 98 -9.95 8.53 -2.41
C TYR A 98 -9.81 9.99 -2.85
N GLU A 99 -9.22 10.79 -1.98
CA GLU A 99 -8.70 12.12 -2.29
C GLU A 99 -7.25 12.25 -1.82
N LEU A 100 -6.42 12.91 -2.62
CA LEU A 100 -5.03 13.19 -2.26
C LEU A 100 -4.93 14.57 -1.61
N ILE A 101 -4.71 14.59 -0.31
CA ILE A 101 -4.56 15.81 0.50
C ILE A 101 -3.08 16.17 0.62
N ASN A 102 -2.75 17.42 0.29
CA ASN A 102 -1.39 17.97 0.37
C ASN A 102 -0.33 17.07 -0.32
N ASN A 103 -0.72 16.37 -1.37
CA ASN A 103 0.14 15.44 -2.12
C ASN A 103 0.86 14.38 -1.25
N SER A 104 0.35 14.09 -0.06
CA SER A 104 1.06 13.24 0.91
C SER A 104 0.14 12.37 1.74
N ILE A 105 -1.15 12.67 1.80
CA ILE A 105 -2.14 11.88 2.53
C ILE A 105 -3.20 11.43 1.53
N ILE A 106 -3.33 10.12 1.36
CA ILE A 106 -4.42 9.50 0.63
C ILE A 106 -5.53 9.26 1.65
N ARG A 107 -6.59 10.07 1.57
CA ARG A 107 -7.78 9.89 2.41
C ARG A 107 -8.82 9.10 1.64
N PHE A 108 -9.44 8.16 2.32
CA PHE A 108 -10.49 7.33 1.77
C PHE A 108 -11.85 7.62 2.42
N ASP A 109 -12.95 7.12 1.83
CA ASP A 109 -14.28 7.27 2.42
C ASP A 109 -14.52 6.25 3.56
N VAL A 110 -13.97 5.04 3.44
CA VAL A 110 -14.21 3.96 4.41
C VAL A 110 -12.93 3.51 5.11
N ARG A 111 -11.86 3.20 4.37
CA ARG A 111 -10.61 2.68 4.96
C ARG A 111 -9.79 3.76 5.67
N ASN A 112 -8.79 3.32 6.44
CA ASN A 112 -7.85 4.22 7.10
C ASN A 112 -7.02 5.03 6.10
N GLU A 113 -6.70 6.27 6.45
CA GLU A 113 -5.84 7.15 5.66
C GLU A 113 -4.44 6.54 5.49
N MET A 114 -3.86 6.69 4.31
CA MET A 114 -2.46 6.34 4.04
C MET A 114 -1.62 7.61 3.90
N ARG A 115 -0.46 7.64 4.55
CA ARG A 115 0.53 8.69 4.42
C ARG A 115 1.67 8.22 3.53
N ILE A 116 1.95 8.95 2.45
CA ILE A 116 3.08 8.69 1.55
C ILE A 116 4.37 9.16 2.24
N ILE A 117 5.24 8.20 2.57
CA ILE A 117 6.56 8.44 3.17
C ILE A 117 7.62 8.59 2.08
N LYS A 118 7.50 7.80 1.02
CA LYS A 118 8.41 7.81 -0.13
C LYS A 118 7.63 7.50 -1.40
N MET A 119 7.94 8.22 -2.48
CA MET A 119 7.41 7.92 -3.81
C MET A 119 8.48 8.16 -4.87
N THR A 120 8.70 7.16 -5.70
CA THR A 120 9.44 7.23 -6.95
C THR A 120 8.50 6.87 -8.10
N LYS A 121 9.01 6.88 -9.33
CA LYS A 121 8.22 6.43 -10.49
C LYS A 121 7.81 4.96 -10.44
N SER A 122 8.54 4.15 -9.67
CA SER A 122 8.40 2.69 -9.63
C SER A 122 8.13 2.12 -8.24
N GLU A 123 8.21 2.92 -7.18
CA GLU A 123 8.07 2.48 -5.79
C GLU A 123 7.25 3.49 -4.99
N MET A 124 6.38 3.01 -4.11
CA MET A 124 5.65 3.83 -3.16
C MET A 124 5.69 3.18 -1.78
N THR A 125 6.15 3.91 -0.77
CA THR A 125 6.08 3.50 0.63
C THR A 125 5.08 4.39 1.36
N ILE A 126 4.11 3.76 2.01
CA ILE A 126 3.08 4.42 2.80
C ILE A 126 3.09 3.95 4.25
N GLU A 127 2.51 4.75 5.13
CA GLU A 127 2.15 4.39 6.49
C GLU A 127 0.64 4.51 6.69
N THR A 128 0.04 3.55 7.38
CA THR A 128 -1.36 3.59 7.81
C THR A 128 -1.45 3.10 9.24
N ASN A 129 -2.41 3.63 10.00
CA ASN A 129 -2.76 3.02 11.28
C ASN A 129 -3.65 1.81 11.01
N ASP A 130 -3.46 0.74 11.77
CA ASP A 130 -4.30 -0.45 11.70
C ASP A 130 -4.42 -1.11 13.08
N ASN A 131 -5.39 -2.00 13.24
CA ASN A 131 -5.52 -2.83 14.42
C ASN A 131 -5.23 -4.28 14.05
N LEU A 132 -4.12 -4.80 14.57
CA LEU A 132 -3.68 -6.17 14.32
C LEU A 132 -3.65 -6.90 15.66
N GLY A 133 -4.46 -7.96 15.80
CA GLY A 133 -4.47 -8.78 17.02
C GLY A 133 -4.84 -8.01 18.30
N ASP A 134 -5.83 -7.11 18.22
CA ASP A 134 -6.24 -6.20 19.30
C ASP A 134 -5.19 -5.13 19.70
N GLU A 135 -4.10 -4.98 18.93
CA GLU A 135 -3.10 -3.92 19.12
C GLU A 135 -3.18 -2.88 18.00
N ASP A 136 -3.25 -1.60 18.39
CA ASP A 136 -3.15 -0.47 17.46
C ASP A 136 -1.67 -0.27 17.07
N VAL A 137 -1.38 -0.40 15.78
CA VAL A 137 -0.01 -0.31 15.23
C VAL A 137 0.05 0.60 14.02
N VAL A 138 1.25 1.11 13.74
CA VAL A 138 1.56 1.77 12.46
C VAL A 138 2.13 0.73 11.50
N VAL A 139 1.45 0.58 10.38
CA VAL A 139 1.81 -0.35 9.32
C VAL A 139 2.48 0.43 8.19
N THR A 140 3.74 0.12 7.91
CA THR A 140 4.47 0.63 6.75
C THR A 140 4.39 -0.37 5.60
N ILE A 141 3.81 0.02 4.45
CA ILE A 141 3.69 -0.84 3.26
C ILE A 141 4.52 -0.26 2.13
N THR A 142 5.28 -1.11 1.45
CA THR A 142 5.98 -0.76 0.21
C THR A 142 5.35 -1.48 -0.97
N TYR A 143 5.06 -0.70 -2.00
CA TYR A 143 4.53 -1.15 -3.28
C TYR A 143 5.52 -0.89 -4.41
N ARG A 144 5.43 -1.70 -5.46
CA ARG A 144 6.11 -1.51 -6.75
C ARG A 144 5.07 -1.21 -7.83
N LYS A 145 5.37 -0.27 -8.72
CA LYS A 145 4.56 0.05 -9.90
C LYS A 145 4.63 -1.12 -10.90
N ASN A 146 3.49 -1.53 -11.45
CA ASN A 146 3.45 -2.41 -12.63
C ASN A 146 3.44 -1.60 -13.93
#